data_AF-A0AA39K945-F1
#
_entry.id   AF-A0AA39K945-F1
#
_cell.length_a   1.000
_cell.length_b   1.000
_cell.length_c   1.000
_cell.angle_alpha   90.00
_cell.angle_beta   90.00
_cell.angle_gamma   90.00
#
_symmetry.space_group_name_H-M   'P 1'
#
loop_
_entity.id
_entity.type
_entity.pdbx_description
1 polymer ?
#
loop_
_entity_poly.entity_id
_entity_poly.type
_entity_poly.pdbx_seq_one_letter_code
_entity_poly.pdbx_strand_id
1 'polypeptide(L)'
;MGVKGFWQLIDSTKVSVPLLELAVKQGFNENSDNKHAYRLGIDASILVHAAHGIKNSSHENAGLLSLLRTCGCLFTMPIIPVFVFDGDQRPKGKRGQNVRKNTTTWEIELQQLLDVFAFEWRQAPAEAEAELASMSKAGVIDAVLSEDSDALIFGAKCVLRIEHKDKSAFDVNVYDSQSCGLTSDDMVFIALLAKGDCGPGLPGCSAKTTLELSRAGVTPPACLSV
;
A
#
# COMPACT_ATOMS: atom_id res chain seq x y z
N MET A 1 -2.39 8.37 -4.88
CA MET A 1 -2.56 9.20 -3.68
C MET A 1 -1.20 9.30 -2.98
N GLY A 2 -1.09 9.93 -1.82
CA GLY A 2 0.15 10.08 -1.06
C GLY A 2 1.03 11.31 -1.36
N VAL A 3 2.25 11.29 -0.82
CA VAL A 3 3.18 12.43 -0.87
C VAL A 3 3.78 12.60 -2.27
N LYS A 4 3.51 13.76 -2.90
CA LYS A 4 3.96 14.02 -4.27
C LYS A 4 5.49 14.07 -4.33
N GLY A 5 6.09 13.22 -5.16
CA GLY A 5 7.54 13.19 -5.34
C GLY A 5 8.25 12.14 -4.49
N PHE A 6 7.54 11.41 -3.63
CA PHE A 6 8.15 10.49 -2.66
C PHE A 6 8.79 9.28 -3.33
N TRP A 7 8.11 8.62 -4.27
CA TRP A 7 8.68 7.49 -5.02
C TRP A 7 9.99 7.86 -5.73
N GLN A 8 10.09 9.06 -6.30
CA GLN A 8 11.33 9.52 -6.95
C GLN A 8 12.51 9.70 -5.98
N LEU A 9 12.27 9.78 -4.67
CA LEU A 9 13.34 9.83 -3.66
C LEU A 9 13.91 8.44 -3.37
N ILE A 10 13.05 7.42 -3.37
CA ILE A 10 13.39 6.05 -2.96
C ILE A 10 13.45 5.08 -4.15
N ASP A 11 13.19 5.52 -5.37
CA ASP A 11 13.25 4.72 -6.59
C ASP A 11 14.63 4.09 -6.82
N SER A 12 15.71 4.71 -6.31
CA SER A 12 17.05 4.14 -6.39
C SER A 12 17.26 2.93 -5.49
N THR A 13 16.40 2.71 -4.50
CA THR A 13 16.49 1.61 -3.53
C THR A 13 15.53 0.47 -3.86
N LYS A 14 14.76 0.59 -4.95
CA LYS A 14 13.78 -0.43 -5.33
C LYS A 14 14.46 -1.67 -5.87
N VAL A 15 13.86 -2.81 -5.58
CA VAL A 15 14.24 -4.11 -6.16
C VAL A 15 13.03 -4.68 -6.87
N SER A 16 13.13 -4.87 -8.19
CA SER A 16 12.04 -5.45 -8.99
C SER A 16 12.20 -6.97 -9.05
N VAL A 17 11.18 -7.70 -8.60
CA VAL A 17 11.14 -9.16 -8.58
C VAL A 17 9.73 -9.67 -8.88
N PRO A 18 9.58 -10.87 -9.45
CA PRO A 18 8.28 -11.53 -9.53
C PRO A 18 7.74 -11.84 -8.13
N LEU A 19 6.46 -11.55 -7.87
CA LEU A 19 5.81 -11.82 -6.59
C LEU A 19 5.90 -13.29 -6.18
N LEU A 20 5.82 -14.20 -7.15
CA LEU A 20 5.96 -15.64 -6.91
C LEU A 20 7.36 -15.98 -6.36
N GLU A 21 8.42 -15.40 -6.92
CA GLU A 21 9.79 -15.62 -6.46
C GLU A 21 9.96 -15.11 -5.03
N LEU A 22 9.44 -13.92 -4.74
CA LEU A 22 9.47 -13.33 -3.42
C LEU A 22 8.74 -14.24 -2.40
N ALA A 23 7.52 -14.68 -2.74
CA ALA A 23 6.71 -15.55 -1.89
C ALA A 23 7.41 -16.88 -1.57
N VAL A 24 8.06 -17.50 -2.56
CA VAL A 24 8.82 -18.76 -2.35
C VAL A 24 10.06 -18.50 -1.49
N LYS A 25 10.81 -17.44 -1.79
CA LYS A 25 12.05 -17.13 -1.08
C LYS A 25 11.79 -16.80 0.39
N GLN A 26 10.91 -15.85 0.68
CA GLN A 26 10.66 -15.39 2.05
C GLN A 26 9.72 -16.32 2.82
N GLY A 27 8.70 -16.88 2.16
CA GLY A 27 7.74 -17.78 2.79
C GLY A 27 8.28 -19.19 3.07
N PHE A 28 9.30 -19.65 2.34
CA PHE A 28 9.79 -21.03 2.43
C PHE A 28 11.32 -21.14 2.61
N ASN A 29 12.12 -20.53 1.73
CA ASN A 29 13.57 -20.74 1.77
C ASN A 29 14.25 -20.06 2.96
N GLU A 30 13.85 -18.83 3.28
CA GLU A 30 14.39 -18.02 4.38
C GLU A 30 13.58 -18.19 5.68
N ASN A 31 12.51 -18.99 5.63
CA ASN A 31 11.62 -19.29 6.76
C ASN A 31 12.26 -20.30 7.72
N SER A 32 13.30 -19.88 8.44
CA SER A 32 14.05 -20.72 9.38
C SER A 32 13.19 -21.33 10.49
N ASP A 33 12.07 -20.68 10.82
CA ASP A 33 11.18 -21.07 11.90
C ASP A 33 10.05 -22.03 11.46
N ASN A 34 9.89 -22.28 10.14
CA ASN A 34 8.85 -23.13 9.54
C ASN A 34 7.40 -22.79 9.96
N LYS A 35 7.14 -21.57 10.43
CA LYS A 35 5.89 -21.23 11.14
C LYS A 35 4.91 -20.35 10.36
N HIS A 36 5.31 -19.74 9.25
CA HIS A 36 4.40 -18.92 8.45
C HIS A 36 4.64 -19.05 6.95
N ALA A 37 3.56 -19.18 6.18
CA ALA A 37 3.58 -18.88 4.74
C ALA A 37 3.58 -17.35 4.56
N TYR A 38 4.03 -16.88 3.40
CA TYR A 38 4.19 -15.44 3.14
C TYR A 38 2.84 -14.70 3.19
N ARG A 39 2.63 -13.87 4.21
CA ARG A 39 1.40 -13.11 4.45
C ARG A 39 1.49 -11.74 3.79
N LEU A 40 0.67 -11.53 2.77
CA LEU A 40 0.66 -10.28 1.99
C LEU A 40 -0.57 -9.45 2.37
N GLY A 41 -0.36 -8.30 3.00
CA GLY A 41 -1.44 -7.32 3.20
C GLY A 41 -1.70 -6.57 1.90
N ILE A 42 -2.94 -6.45 1.48
CA ILE A 42 -3.33 -5.81 0.21
C ILE A 42 -4.29 -4.66 0.50
N ASP A 43 -3.96 -3.45 0.05
CA ASP A 43 -4.94 -2.38 0.00
C ASP A 43 -5.99 -2.69 -1.08
N ALA A 44 -7.21 -2.97 -0.65
CA ALA A 44 -8.31 -3.31 -1.54
C ALA A 44 -8.68 -2.16 -2.50
N SER A 45 -8.33 -0.93 -2.13
CA SER A 45 -8.59 0.26 -2.95
C SER A 45 -7.94 0.18 -4.33
N ILE A 46 -6.78 -0.48 -4.45
CA ILE A 46 -6.06 -0.69 -5.71
C ILE A 46 -6.94 -1.45 -6.71
N LEU A 47 -7.53 -2.57 -6.26
CA LEU A 47 -8.34 -3.44 -7.10
C LEU A 47 -9.68 -2.78 -7.46
N VAL A 48 -10.29 -2.10 -6.49
CA VAL A 48 -11.52 -1.33 -6.70
C VAL A 48 -11.29 -0.21 -7.73
N HIS A 49 -10.18 0.52 -7.64
CA HIS A 49 -9.83 1.56 -8.62
C HIS A 49 -9.59 0.97 -10.01
N ALA A 50 -8.85 -0.14 -10.09
CA ALA A 50 -8.58 -0.82 -11.35
C ALA A 50 -9.89 -1.29 -12.02
N ALA A 51 -10.80 -1.92 -11.27
CA ALA A 51 -12.10 -2.36 -11.78
C ALA A 51 -12.96 -1.17 -12.27
N HIS A 52 -13.02 -0.09 -11.48
CA HIS A 52 -13.76 1.10 -11.85
C HIS A 52 -13.18 1.83 -13.08
N GLY A 53 -11.88 1.71 -13.33
CA GLY A 53 -11.19 2.31 -14.49
C GLY A 53 -11.50 1.62 -15.83
N ILE A 54 -12.05 0.40 -15.83
CA ILE A 54 -12.27 -0.43 -17.03
C ILE A 54 -13.57 -0.08 -17.79
N LYS A 55 -14.28 1.00 -17.42
CA LYS A 55 -15.59 1.41 -17.98
C LYS A 55 -15.70 1.55 -19.51
N ASN A 56 -14.60 1.61 -20.25
CA ASN A 56 -14.60 1.74 -21.72
C ASN A 56 -14.38 0.42 -22.48
N SER A 57 -14.43 -0.73 -21.80
CA SER A 57 -14.36 -2.03 -22.50
C SER A 57 -15.73 -2.44 -23.06
N SER A 58 -15.72 -3.08 -24.23
CA SER A 58 -16.90 -3.62 -24.93
C SER A 58 -17.71 -4.71 -24.19
N HIS A 59 -17.34 -5.05 -22.95
CA HIS A 59 -17.97 -6.12 -22.17
C HIS A 59 -18.52 -5.59 -20.84
N GLU A 60 -19.79 -5.87 -20.57
CA GLU A 60 -20.54 -5.38 -19.40
C GLU A 60 -19.89 -5.72 -18.04
N ASN A 61 -19.08 -6.78 -17.97
CA ASN A 61 -18.50 -7.31 -16.72
C ASN A 61 -16.96 -7.26 -16.67
N ALA A 62 -16.31 -6.43 -17.48
CA ALA A 62 -14.85 -6.45 -17.55
C ALA A 62 -14.14 -6.03 -16.24
N GLY A 63 -14.75 -5.15 -15.44
CA GLY A 63 -14.27 -4.80 -14.11
C GLY A 63 -14.28 -6.01 -13.17
N LEU A 64 -15.42 -6.71 -13.08
CA LEU A 64 -15.57 -7.94 -12.29
C LEU A 64 -14.61 -9.04 -12.76
N LEU A 65 -14.43 -9.20 -14.08
CA LEU A 65 -13.47 -10.14 -14.65
C LEU A 65 -12.03 -9.80 -14.24
N SER A 66 -11.69 -8.52 -14.09
CA SER A 66 -10.38 -8.09 -13.59
C SER A 66 -10.19 -8.50 -12.13
N LEU A 67 -11.20 -8.30 -11.29
CA LEU A 67 -11.17 -8.73 -9.89
C LEU A 67 -11.04 -10.27 -9.78
N LEU A 68 -11.86 -11.00 -10.54
CA LEU A 68 -11.84 -12.47 -10.59
C LEU A 68 -10.48 -13.01 -11.04
N ARG A 69 -9.90 -12.43 -12.09
CA ARG A 69 -8.56 -12.82 -12.57
C ARG A 69 -7.49 -12.57 -11.51
N THR A 70 -7.53 -11.42 -10.86
CA THR A 70 -6.58 -11.09 -9.80
C THR A 70 -6.69 -12.07 -8.63
N CYS A 71 -7.90 -12.33 -8.15
CA CYS A 71 -8.12 -13.29 -7.07
C CYS A 71 -7.69 -14.71 -7.47
N GLY A 72 -7.99 -15.13 -8.70
CA GLY A 72 -7.56 -16.41 -9.25
C GLY A 72 -6.04 -16.53 -9.32
N CYS A 73 -5.32 -15.49 -9.72
CA CYS A 73 -3.86 -15.49 -9.71
C CYS A 73 -3.30 -15.59 -8.28
N LEU A 74 -3.80 -14.80 -7.34
CA LEU A 74 -3.38 -14.86 -5.94
C LEU A 74 -3.63 -16.23 -5.33
N PHE A 75 -4.74 -16.89 -5.69
CA PHE A 75 -5.09 -18.23 -5.22
C PHE A 75 -4.09 -19.30 -5.68
N THR A 76 -3.44 -19.09 -6.83
CA THR A 76 -2.41 -20.02 -7.35
C THR A 76 -1.02 -19.79 -6.76
N MET A 77 -0.82 -18.71 -6.00
CA MET A 77 0.47 -18.37 -5.41
C MET A 77 0.59 -18.91 -3.98
N PRO A 78 1.81 -19.23 -3.51
CA PRO A 78 2.03 -19.72 -2.16
C PRO A 78 2.08 -18.55 -1.15
N ILE A 79 1.01 -17.77 -1.11
CA ILE A 79 0.84 -16.59 -0.25
C ILE A 79 -0.47 -16.70 0.54
N ILE A 80 -0.54 -15.99 1.66
CA ILE A 80 -1.77 -15.76 2.41
C ILE A 80 -2.15 -14.28 2.23
N PRO A 81 -3.06 -13.95 1.31
CA PRO A 81 -3.47 -12.57 1.10
C PRO A 81 -4.43 -12.13 2.21
N VAL A 82 -4.22 -10.91 2.72
CA VAL A 82 -5.10 -10.26 3.70
C VAL A 82 -5.52 -8.91 3.14
N PHE A 83 -6.78 -8.77 2.78
CA PHE A 83 -7.31 -7.55 2.17
C PHE A 83 -7.80 -6.57 3.24
N VAL A 84 -7.42 -5.30 3.11
CA VAL A 84 -7.87 -4.24 4.01
C VAL A 84 -8.64 -3.21 3.20
N PHE A 85 -9.88 -2.98 3.60
CA PHE A 85 -10.72 -1.91 3.08
C PHE A 85 -10.64 -0.69 3.97
N ASP A 86 -10.80 0.49 3.38
CA ASP A 86 -10.90 1.72 4.16
C ASP A 86 -12.14 1.75 5.07
N GLY A 87 -12.01 2.44 6.19
CA GLY A 87 -13.07 2.68 7.15
C GLY A 87 -13.79 4.01 7.02
N ASP A 88 -14.80 4.18 7.87
CA ASP A 88 -15.68 5.35 7.89
C ASP A 88 -15.14 6.49 8.76
N GLN A 89 -14.15 6.25 9.62
CA GLN A 89 -13.63 7.25 10.57
C GLN A 89 -12.53 8.14 9.96
N ARG A 90 -12.53 8.37 8.64
CA ARG A 90 -11.55 9.27 8.02
C ARG A 90 -11.74 10.70 8.54
N PRO A 91 -10.64 11.45 8.78
CA PRO A 91 -10.75 12.84 9.20
C PRO A 91 -11.50 13.65 8.13
N LYS A 92 -12.55 14.35 8.56
CA LYS A 92 -13.48 15.15 7.71
C LYS A 92 -12.80 16.24 6.87
N GLY A 93 -11.50 16.47 7.08
CA GLY A 93 -10.71 17.53 6.46
C GLY A 93 -9.78 17.09 5.32
N LYS A 94 -9.81 15.84 4.83
CA LYS A 94 -9.03 15.44 3.65
C LYS A 94 -9.57 16.23 2.43
N ARG A 95 -8.91 17.35 2.10
CA ARG A 95 -9.20 18.29 0.99
C ARG A 95 -10.44 19.19 1.12
N GLY A 96 -10.92 19.49 2.33
CA GLY A 96 -12.04 20.45 2.50
C GLY A 96 -13.36 20.05 1.83
N GLN A 97 -13.51 18.77 1.46
CA GLN A 97 -14.74 18.20 0.92
C GLN A 97 -15.31 17.18 1.90
N ASN A 98 -16.63 17.23 2.11
CA ASN A 98 -17.36 16.21 2.86
C ASN A 98 -17.29 14.88 2.10
N VAL A 99 -16.33 14.03 2.45
CA VAL A 99 -16.26 12.67 1.91
C VAL A 99 -17.28 11.82 2.66
N ARG A 100 -18.54 11.85 2.21
CA ARG A 100 -19.48 10.76 2.49
C ARG A 100 -19.17 9.66 1.48
N LYS A 101 -18.48 8.60 1.91
CA LYS A 101 -18.41 7.38 1.10
C LYS A 101 -19.59 6.49 1.50
N ASN A 102 -20.47 6.25 0.54
CA ASN A 102 -21.28 5.03 0.55
C ASN A 102 -20.38 3.91 0.02
N THR A 103 -20.40 2.73 0.64
CA THR A 103 -19.73 1.54 0.11
C THR A 103 -20.01 1.43 -1.38
N THR A 104 -18.96 1.39 -2.20
CA THR A 104 -19.14 1.36 -3.65
C THR A 104 -19.61 -0.03 -4.08
N THR A 105 -20.34 -0.12 -5.19
CA THR A 105 -20.75 -1.42 -5.77
C THR A 105 -19.55 -2.37 -5.94
N TRP A 106 -18.39 -1.83 -6.36
CA TRP A 106 -17.16 -2.60 -6.53
C TRP A 106 -16.53 -3.09 -5.23
N GLU A 107 -16.66 -2.35 -4.12
CA GLU A 107 -16.21 -2.81 -2.81
C GLU A 107 -17.04 -4.03 -2.36
N ILE A 108 -18.37 -3.99 -2.58
CA ILE A 108 -19.28 -5.12 -2.28
C ILE A 108 -18.96 -6.33 -3.17
N GLU A 109 -18.81 -6.12 -4.48
CA GLU A 109 -18.47 -7.19 -5.42
C GLU A 109 -17.12 -7.84 -5.10
N LEU A 110 -16.12 -7.02 -4.71
CA LEU A 110 -14.84 -7.54 -4.28
C LEU A 110 -14.99 -8.36 -2.99
N GLN A 111 -15.67 -7.87 -1.96
CA GLN A 111 -15.90 -8.62 -0.71
C GLN A 111 -16.55 -9.98 -0.98
N GLN A 112 -17.58 -10.02 -1.82
CA GLN A 112 -18.24 -11.27 -2.21
C GLN A 112 -17.27 -12.25 -2.91
N LEU A 113 -16.40 -11.75 -3.80
CA LEU A 113 -15.38 -12.58 -4.42
C LEU A 113 -14.37 -13.10 -3.39
N LEU A 114 -13.90 -12.24 -2.48
CA LEU A 114 -12.95 -12.63 -1.43
C LEU A 114 -13.53 -13.74 -0.54
N ASP A 115 -14.82 -13.65 -0.19
CA ASP A 115 -15.52 -14.70 0.56
C ASP A 115 -15.54 -16.04 -0.21
N VAL A 116 -15.79 -16.01 -1.52
CA VAL A 116 -15.80 -17.22 -2.37
C VAL A 116 -14.41 -17.85 -2.48
N PHE A 117 -13.35 -17.05 -2.56
CA PHE A 117 -11.96 -17.54 -2.55
C PHE A 117 -11.46 -17.90 -1.15
N ALA A 118 -12.25 -17.67 -0.10
CA ALA A 118 -11.87 -17.82 1.31
C ALA A 118 -10.63 -17.00 1.69
N PHE A 119 -10.49 -15.81 1.11
CA PHE A 119 -9.44 -14.85 1.48
C PHE A 119 -9.85 -14.04 2.70
N GLU A 120 -8.88 -13.79 3.58
CA GLU A 120 -9.09 -12.94 4.76
C GLU A 120 -9.28 -11.49 4.30
N TRP A 121 -10.35 -10.85 4.76
CA TRP A 121 -10.53 -9.42 4.58
C TRP A 121 -11.09 -8.75 5.82
N ARG A 122 -10.77 -7.47 5.98
CA ARG A 122 -11.24 -6.65 7.10
C ARG A 122 -11.45 -5.21 6.66
N GLN A 123 -12.24 -4.48 7.44
CA GLN A 123 -12.39 -3.04 7.29
C GLN A 123 -11.54 -2.34 8.34
N ALA A 124 -10.67 -1.43 7.90
CA ALA A 124 -9.90 -0.57 8.80
C ALA A 124 -10.83 0.41 9.53
N PRO A 125 -10.42 0.98 10.68
CA PRO A 125 -11.19 2.05 11.32
C PRO A 125 -11.30 3.32 10.45
N ALA A 126 -10.19 3.69 9.78
CA ALA A 126 -10.09 4.90 8.96
C ALA A 126 -9.41 4.63 7.60
N GLU A 127 -8.08 4.54 7.55
CA GLU A 127 -7.32 4.34 6.31
C GLU A 127 -6.71 2.94 6.25
N ALA A 128 -6.90 2.24 5.14
CA ALA A 128 -6.39 0.89 4.94
C ALA A 128 -4.87 0.82 5.08
N GLU A 129 -4.15 1.79 4.53
CA GLU A 129 -2.68 1.84 4.58
C GLU A 129 -2.13 2.00 6.00
N ALA A 130 -2.84 2.72 6.87
CA ALA A 130 -2.45 2.88 8.27
C ALA A 130 -2.63 1.56 9.05
N GLU A 131 -3.75 0.86 8.82
CA GLU A 131 -4.00 -0.47 9.39
C GLU A 131 -2.97 -1.49 8.88
N LEU A 132 -2.70 -1.51 7.57
CA LEU A 132 -1.69 -2.36 6.94
C LEU A 132 -0.29 -2.09 7.50
N ALA A 133 0.09 -0.82 7.67
CA ALA A 133 1.37 -0.47 8.29
C ALA A 133 1.47 -0.95 9.74
N SER A 134 0.38 -0.81 10.51
CA SER A 134 0.30 -1.34 11.88
C SER A 134 0.47 -2.86 11.92
N MET A 135 -0.22 -3.58 11.03
CA MET A 135 -0.09 -5.04 10.89
C MET A 135 1.33 -5.47 10.51
N SER A 136 1.99 -4.72 9.61
CA SER A 136 3.39 -4.97 9.22
C SER A 136 4.36 -4.76 10.40
N LYS A 137 4.17 -3.69 11.20
CA LYS A 137 4.96 -3.45 12.41
C LYS A 137 4.81 -4.59 13.43
N ALA A 138 3.56 -5.00 13.66
CA ALA A 138 3.22 -6.09 14.57
C ALA A 138 3.68 -7.49 14.09
N GLY A 139 4.14 -7.62 12.85
CA GLY A 139 4.55 -8.91 12.27
C GLY A 139 3.37 -9.81 11.91
N VAL A 140 2.17 -9.23 11.73
CA VAL A 140 0.97 -9.96 11.28
C VAL A 140 0.99 -10.20 9.77
N ILE A 141 1.69 -9.35 9.02
CA ILE A 141 1.95 -9.48 7.58
C ILE A 141 3.41 -9.16 7.29
N ASP A 142 3.94 -9.75 6.22
CA ASP A 142 5.34 -9.63 5.84
C ASP A 142 5.59 -8.42 4.95
N ALA A 143 4.62 -8.09 4.08
CA ALA A 143 4.65 -6.88 3.26
C ALA A 143 3.26 -6.33 2.97
N VAL A 144 3.23 -5.09 2.50
CA VAL A 144 2.03 -4.36 2.10
C VAL A 144 2.05 -4.13 0.59
N LEU A 145 1.06 -4.61 -0.15
CA LEU A 145 0.83 -4.26 -1.55
C LEU A 145 0.02 -2.96 -1.59
N SER A 146 0.66 -1.86 -2.01
CA SER A 146 0.05 -0.53 -2.18
C SER A 146 0.63 0.19 -3.40
N GLU A 147 -0.19 0.99 -4.08
CA GLU A 147 0.29 1.96 -5.08
C GLU A 147 0.77 3.26 -4.45
N ASP A 148 0.35 3.51 -3.21
CA ASP A 148 0.62 4.72 -2.46
C ASP A 148 1.77 4.51 -1.48
N SER A 149 2.52 5.59 -1.23
CA SER A 149 3.68 5.56 -0.35
C SER A 149 3.31 5.73 1.13
N ASP A 150 2.04 5.95 1.44
CA ASP A 150 1.61 6.35 2.78
C ASP A 150 1.79 5.20 3.76
N ALA A 151 1.68 3.94 3.32
CA ALA A 151 2.04 2.77 4.13
C ALA A 151 3.49 2.85 4.67
N LEU A 152 4.48 3.31 3.88
CA LEU A 152 5.86 3.50 4.36
C LEU A 152 5.93 4.62 5.41
N ILE A 153 5.20 5.72 5.20
CA ILE A 153 5.17 6.87 6.12
C ILE A 153 4.51 6.48 7.45
N PHE A 154 3.45 5.66 7.41
CA PHE A 154 2.86 5.06 8.59
C PHE A 154 3.77 4.00 9.24
N GLY A 155 4.86 3.62 8.59
CA GLY A 155 5.95 2.79 9.10
C GLY A 155 5.80 1.31 8.79
N ALA A 156 5.18 0.95 7.66
CA ALA A 156 5.27 -0.39 7.11
C ALA A 156 6.75 -0.76 6.85
N LYS A 157 7.14 -2.00 7.16
CA LYS A 157 8.54 -2.44 7.00
C LYS A 157 8.90 -2.64 5.54
N CYS A 158 7.98 -3.21 4.77
CA CYS A 158 8.14 -3.55 3.36
C CYS A 158 6.86 -3.19 2.59
N VAL A 159 6.99 -2.43 1.51
CA VAL A 159 5.89 -2.08 0.60
C VAL A 159 6.21 -2.57 -0.80
N LEU A 160 5.25 -3.27 -1.40
CA LEU A 160 5.28 -3.80 -2.75
C LEU A 160 4.38 -2.93 -3.64
N ARG A 161 4.86 -2.60 -4.83
CA ARG A 161 4.10 -1.85 -5.84
C ARG A 161 4.09 -2.58 -7.17
N ILE A 162 2.93 -2.71 -7.80
CA ILE A 162 2.81 -3.49 -9.04
C ILE A 162 3.45 -2.72 -10.20
N GLU A 163 4.33 -3.38 -10.97
CA GLU A 163 4.86 -2.84 -12.21
C GLU A 163 3.91 -3.18 -13.36
N HIS A 164 3.20 -2.18 -13.90
CA HIS A 164 2.15 -2.35 -14.93
C HIS A 164 2.66 -2.74 -16.33
N LYS A 165 3.62 -3.66 -16.46
CA LYS A 165 4.21 -4.00 -17.75
C LYS A 165 3.60 -5.24 -18.41
N ASP A 166 3.03 -6.19 -17.67
CA ASP A 166 2.32 -7.32 -18.28
C ASP A 166 1.25 -7.97 -17.38
N LYS A 167 0.19 -8.52 -17.99
CA LYS A 167 -0.98 -9.09 -17.28
C LYS A 167 -0.76 -10.50 -16.71
N SER A 168 0.37 -11.14 -17.03
CA SER A 168 0.62 -12.55 -16.73
C SER A 168 1.55 -12.81 -15.56
N ALA A 169 2.34 -11.82 -15.14
CA ALA A 169 3.25 -11.91 -14.01
C ALA A 169 3.05 -10.69 -13.09
N PHE A 170 2.83 -10.93 -11.81
CA PHE A 170 2.82 -9.87 -10.80
C PHE A 170 4.26 -9.48 -10.51
N ASP A 171 4.86 -8.71 -11.39
CA ASP A 171 6.16 -8.09 -11.12
C ASP A 171 5.95 -6.94 -10.15
N VAL A 172 6.68 -6.98 -9.04
CA VAL A 172 6.54 -6.01 -7.97
C VAL A 172 7.86 -5.30 -7.72
N ASN A 173 7.77 -3.99 -7.54
CA ASN A 173 8.85 -3.19 -6.99
C ASN A 173 8.77 -3.26 -5.47
N VAL A 174 9.82 -3.77 -4.86
CA VAL A 174 9.97 -3.92 -3.41
C VAL A 174 10.67 -2.67 -2.85
N TYR A 175 10.05 -2.06 -1.85
CA TYR A 175 10.60 -0.95 -1.08
C TYR A 175 10.68 -1.37 0.39
N ASP A 176 11.90 -1.62 0.86
CA ASP A 176 12.18 -1.92 2.26
C ASP A 176 12.60 -0.64 2.99
N SER A 177 11.89 -0.35 4.08
CA SER A 177 12.11 0.84 4.91
C SER A 177 13.54 0.94 5.44
N GLN A 178 14.22 -0.19 5.70
CA GLN A 178 15.62 -0.19 6.14
C GLN A 178 16.58 0.20 5.01
N SER A 179 16.22 -0.14 3.78
CA SER A 179 17.02 0.08 2.58
C SER A 179 16.80 1.46 1.95
N CYS A 180 15.69 2.14 2.28
CA CYS A 180 15.34 3.45 1.72
C CYS A 180 16.25 4.60 2.18
N GLY A 181 17.08 4.41 3.21
CA GLY A 181 17.97 5.46 3.73
C GLY A 181 17.25 6.69 4.31
N LEU A 182 16.00 6.51 4.74
CA LEU A 182 15.15 7.50 5.38
C LEU A 182 14.70 6.97 6.75
N THR A 183 14.81 7.80 7.78
CA THR A 183 14.24 7.48 9.09
C THR A 183 12.74 7.72 9.11
N SER A 184 12.02 7.15 10.08
CA SER A 184 10.59 7.45 10.27
C SER A 184 10.33 8.95 10.45
N ASP A 185 11.23 9.65 11.15
CA ASP A 185 11.14 11.10 11.33
C ASP A 185 11.30 11.85 10.00
N ASP A 186 12.23 11.41 9.14
CA ASP A 186 12.39 11.99 7.80
C ASP A 186 11.11 11.81 6.97
N MET A 187 10.52 10.62 7.00
CA MET A 187 9.30 10.32 6.24
C MET A 187 8.11 11.16 6.72
N VAL A 188 7.92 11.29 8.03
CA VAL A 188 6.86 12.14 8.61
C VAL A 188 7.12 13.61 8.30
N PHE A 189 8.36 14.08 8.42
CA PHE A 189 8.73 15.45 8.11
C PHE A 189 8.48 15.78 6.63
N ILE A 190 8.84 14.86 5.72
CA ILE A 190 8.52 14.93 4.30
C ILE A 190 7.01 15.00 4.09
N ALA A 191 6.22 14.16 4.75
CA ALA A 191 4.77 14.16 4.62
C ALA A 191 4.09 15.45 5.12
N LEU A 192 4.67 16.11 6.13
CA LEU A 192 4.16 17.36 6.69
C LEU A 192 4.44 18.57 5.79
N LEU A 193 5.67 18.67 5.26
CA LEU A 193 6.09 19.84 4.51
C LEU A 193 5.84 19.72 3.00
N ALA A 194 5.93 18.51 2.46
CA ALA A 194 5.59 18.29 1.06
C ALA A 194 4.06 18.26 0.90
N LYS A 195 3.58 18.78 -0.22
CA LYS A 195 2.17 18.68 -0.56
C LYS A 195 1.78 17.21 -0.76
N GLY A 196 0.78 16.75 -0.02
CA GLY A 196 0.31 15.38 -0.08
C GLY A 196 -1.10 15.25 0.44
N ASP A 197 -1.46 14.04 0.86
CA ASP A 197 -2.78 13.75 1.39
C ASP A 197 -2.96 14.13 2.87
N CYS A 198 -1.85 14.35 3.57
CA CYS A 198 -1.83 14.84 4.94
C CYS A 198 -2.05 16.36 5.06
N GLY A 199 -1.94 17.12 3.97
CA GLY A 199 -2.12 18.56 4.00
C GLY A 199 -1.63 19.29 2.74
N PRO A 200 -1.91 20.61 2.64
CA PRO A 200 -1.49 21.41 1.50
C PRO A 200 0.04 21.53 1.34
N GLY A 201 0.80 21.17 2.37
CA GLY A 201 2.25 21.34 2.45
C GLY A 201 2.65 22.81 2.59
N LEU A 202 3.95 23.06 2.78
CA LEU A 202 4.50 24.41 2.78
C LEU A 202 4.72 24.89 1.33
N PRO A 203 4.30 26.11 0.96
CA PRO A 203 4.53 26.64 -0.38
C PRO A 203 6.02 26.64 -0.74
N GLY A 204 6.37 26.04 -1.88
CA GLY A 204 7.76 25.95 -2.36
C GLY A 204 8.54 24.73 -1.84
N CYS A 205 7.98 23.93 -0.93
CA CYS A 205 8.61 22.69 -0.45
C CYS A 205 8.22 21.49 -1.32
N SER A 206 9.22 20.89 -1.98
CA SER A 206 9.10 19.58 -2.62
C SER A 206 9.62 18.47 -1.71
N ALA A 207 9.28 17.21 -1.97
CA ALA A 207 9.80 16.08 -1.22
C ALA A 207 11.35 16.06 -1.17
N LYS A 208 12.00 16.45 -2.27
CA LYS A 208 13.47 16.61 -2.33
C LYS A 208 13.96 17.72 -1.40
N THR A 209 13.34 18.89 -1.49
CA THR A 209 13.70 20.04 -0.64
C THR A 209 13.54 19.71 0.84
N THR A 210 12.46 19.01 1.20
CA THR A 210 12.21 18.61 2.58
C THR A 210 13.22 17.59 3.07
N LEU A 211 13.62 16.64 2.23
CA LEU A 211 14.66 15.67 2.59
C LEU A 211 16.02 16.36 2.85
N GLU A 212 16.42 17.32 2.02
CA GLU A 212 17.64 18.09 2.26
C GLU A 212 17.58 18.89 3.57
N LEU A 213 16.40 19.45 3.90
CA LEU A 213 16.18 20.12 5.18
C LEU A 213 16.24 19.16 6.37
N SER A 214 15.70 17.95 6.21
CA SER A 214 15.72 16.94 7.28
C SER A 214 17.16 16.52 7.57
N ARG A 215 17.96 16.25 6.52
CA ARG A 215 19.39 15.93 6.60
C ARG A 215 20.24 17.08 7.15
N ALA A 216 19.81 18.32 6.96
CA ALA A 216 20.44 19.49 7.56
C ALA A 216 20.15 19.65 9.07
N GLY A 217 19.37 18.74 9.68
CA GLY A 217 19.06 18.74 11.11
C GLY A 217 17.92 19.68 11.49
N VAL A 218 17.08 20.10 10.53
CA VAL A 218 15.90 20.95 10.78
C VAL A 218 14.70 20.14 11.28
N THR A 219 14.79 18.80 11.27
CA THR A 219 13.79 17.93 11.89
C THR A 219 13.69 18.22 13.38
N PRO A 220 12.53 18.64 13.91
CA PRO A 220 12.35 18.71 15.35
C PRO A 220 12.54 17.31 15.95
N PRO A 221 13.14 17.19 17.16
CA PRO A 221 13.23 15.91 17.85
C PRO A 221 11.82 15.34 18.04
N ALA A 222 11.65 14.06 17.69
CA ALA A 222 10.35 13.42 17.41
C ALA A 222 9.27 13.62 18.49
N CYS A 223 8.05 13.91 18.03
CA CYS A 223 6.81 13.87 18.81
C CYS A 223 6.21 12.45 18.96
N LEU A 224 6.96 11.37 18.69
CA LEU A 224 6.45 10.00 18.69
C LEU A 224 7.21 9.11 19.68
N SER A 225 7.11 9.46 20.96
CA SER A 225 7.23 8.51 22.07
C SER A 225 5.83 8.21 22.60
N VAL A 226 5.05 7.42 21.86
CA VAL A 226 3.80 6.80 22.35
C VAL A 226 3.72 5.39 21.79
#